data_AF-A0A1Z2R3E5-F1
#
_entry.id   AF-A0A1Z2R3E5-F1
#
_cell.length_a   1.000
_cell.length_b   1.000
_cell.length_c   1.000
_cell.angle_alpha   90.00
_cell.angle_beta   90.00
_cell.angle_gamma   90.00
#
_symmetry.space_group_name_H-M   'P 1'
#
loop_
_entity.id
_entity.type
_entity.pdbx_description
1 polymer ?
#
loop_
_entity_poly.entity_id
_entity_poly.type
_entity_poly.pdbx_seq_one_letter_code
_entity_poly.pdbx_strand_id
1 'polypeptide(L)'
;MDFTNYSLDGKVFRFFWNRQLHFFFARLSLRCLLTWGLETNSLSHRIALTYLLQKGLKTNSLFDRLALTYVVNGGIKTNSLFDRLVRAYLVRRGLETNSLFDIMARAFMHLLKRRRQTENFFDQMALMYLVRRCDEAVHKCMSVRGFSDVADFAEVEGRKLIDRNLERISKTPLAFQTAIFAVSCRSVEAFHEENTEVFEYVAELGYWTGALERLRQLDKEKNFEAD
;
A
#
# COMPACT_ATOMS: atom_id res chain seq x y z
N MET A 1 23.97 4.04 15.97
CA MET A 1 24.61 2.71 16.12
C MET A 1 25.75 2.63 15.12
N ASP A 2 26.97 2.34 15.58
CA ASP A 2 28.11 2.06 14.71
C ASP A 2 28.08 0.58 14.29
N PHE A 3 27.95 0.34 12.98
CA PHE A 3 27.75 -1.00 12.40
C PHE A 3 29.04 -1.61 11.81
N THR A 4 30.21 -1.12 12.20
CA THR A 4 31.50 -1.40 11.54
C THR A 4 32.06 -2.81 11.77
N ASN A 5 31.49 -3.60 12.69
CA ASN A 5 31.99 -4.94 13.05
C ASN A 5 31.21 -6.13 12.47
N TYR A 6 30.14 -5.90 11.71
CA TYR A 6 29.41 -6.98 11.04
C TYR A 6 29.65 -6.95 9.53
N SER A 7 30.09 -8.07 8.97
CA SER A 7 30.02 -8.28 7.51
C SER A 7 28.54 -8.27 7.13
N LEU A 8 28.10 -7.24 6.41
CA LEU A 8 26.71 -7.08 5.96
C LEU A 8 26.69 -6.92 4.44
N ASP A 9 25.66 -7.46 3.80
CA ASP A 9 25.35 -7.11 2.42
C ASP A 9 24.81 -5.67 2.39
N GLY A 10 25.68 -4.71 2.08
CA GLY A 10 25.33 -3.30 2.08
C GLY A 10 24.18 -2.93 1.13
N LYS A 11 23.92 -3.71 0.06
CA LYS A 11 22.79 -3.47 -0.84
C LYS A 11 21.47 -3.94 -0.23
N VAL A 12 21.48 -5.06 0.49
CA VAL A 12 20.29 -5.57 1.19
C VAL A 12 19.98 -4.70 2.41
N PHE A 13 20.99 -4.34 3.19
CA PHE A 13 20.83 -3.48 4.35
C PHE A 13 20.16 -2.15 3.97
N ARG A 14 20.74 -1.41 3.00
CA ARG A 14 20.18 -0.13 2.54
C ARG A 14 18.77 -0.26 1.95
N PHE A 15 18.43 -1.41 1.36
CA PHE A 15 17.11 -1.62 0.77
C PHE A 15 16.00 -1.65 1.82
N PHE A 16 16.24 -2.28 2.96
CA PHE A 16 15.28 -2.31 4.06
C PHE A 16 15.39 -1.07 4.94
N TRP A 17 16.61 -0.65 5.29
CA TRP A 17 16.85 0.50 6.17
C TRP A 17 16.27 1.81 5.63
N ASN A 18 16.47 2.10 4.34
CA ASN A 18 16.00 3.35 3.73
C ASN A 18 14.58 3.25 3.16
N ARG A 19 13.83 2.20 3.52
CA ARG A 19 12.55 1.93 2.88
C ARG A 19 11.47 2.86 3.41
N GLN A 20 11.06 3.81 2.59
CA GLN A 20 9.90 4.65 2.89
C GLN A 20 8.59 3.87 2.68
N LEU A 21 7.66 4.02 3.64
CA LEU A 21 6.36 3.36 3.63
C LEU A 21 5.23 4.18 2.98
N HIS A 22 5.53 5.31 2.32
CA HIS A 22 4.50 6.18 1.74
C HIS A 22 3.49 5.48 0.81
N PHE A 23 3.95 4.52 0.01
CA PHE A 23 3.05 3.75 -0.85
C PHE A 23 2.14 2.84 -0.02
N PHE A 24 2.69 2.21 1.01
CA PHE A 24 1.92 1.38 1.94
C PHE A 24 0.87 2.22 2.67
N PHE A 25 1.23 3.37 3.23
CA PHE A 25 0.29 4.27 3.89
C PHE A 25 -0.79 4.78 2.94
N ALA A 26 -0.43 5.25 1.74
CA ALA A 26 -1.43 5.68 0.75
C ALA A 26 -2.42 4.55 0.39
N ARG A 27 -1.92 3.33 0.27
CA ARG A 27 -2.72 2.14 -0.01
C ARG A 27 -3.64 1.79 1.16
N LEU A 28 -3.12 1.83 2.38
CA LEU A 28 -3.89 1.57 3.59
C LEU A 28 -4.97 2.62 3.82
N SER A 29 -4.66 3.91 3.70
CA SER A 29 -5.64 5.00 3.82
C SER A 29 -6.75 4.88 2.78
N LEU A 30 -6.44 4.56 1.52
CA LEU A 30 -7.47 4.31 0.50
C LEU A 30 -8.31 3.07 0.81
N ARG A 31 -7.71 2.02 1.37
CA ARG A 31 -8.47 0.84 1.81
C ARG A 31 -9.46 1.22 2.90
N CYS A 32 -9.00 1.95 3.93
CA CYS A 32 -9.88 2.47 4.98
C CYS A 32 -10.99 3.33 4.39
N LEU A 33 -10.69 4.23 3.46
CA LEU A 33 -11.67 5.05 2.75
C LEU A 33 -12.74 4.22 2.04
N LEU A 34 -12.35 3.20 1.29
CA LEU A 34 -13.31 2.37 0.53
C LEU A 34 -14.15 1.45 1.43
N THR A 35 -13.60 1.02 2.57
CA THR A 35 -14.29 0.11 3.50
C THR A 35 -15.16 0.85 4.52
N TRP A 36 -14.68 1.97 5.04
CA TRP A 36 -15.27 2.67 6.19
C TRP A 36 -15.77 4.08 5.87
N GLY A 37 -15.47 4.62 4.69
CA GLY A 37 -15.92 5.94 4.27
C GLY A 37 -17.43 6.12 4.41
N LEU A 38 -17.83 7.24 5.02
CA LEU A 38 -19.25 7.55 5.25
C LEU A 38 -19.98 7.92 3.95
N GLU A 39 -19.26 8.46 2.96
CA GLU A 39 -19.81 8.97 1.70
C GLU A 39 -19.32 8.17 0.49
N THR A 40 -19.51 6.86 0.45
CA THR A 40 -19.08 6.04 -0.71
C THR A 40 -19.88 6.34 -1.99
N ASN A 41 -21.06 6.95 -1.87
CA ASN A 41 -21.95 7.25 -3.00
C ASN A 41 -22.05 8.74 -3.36
N SER A 42 -21.32 9.64 -2.69
CA SER A 42 -21.39 11.06 -3.05
C SER A 42 -20.72 11.32 -4.39
N LEU A 43 -21.27 12.30 -5.13
CA LEU A 43 -20.73 12.69 -6.44
C LEU A 43 -19.28 13.18 -6.31
N SER A 44 -18.96 13.93 -5.25
CA SER A 44 -17.59 14.36 -4.94
C SER A 44 -16.64 13.17 -4.73
N HIS A 45 -17.09 12.13 -4.03
CA HIS A 45 -16.28 10.92 -3.80
C HIS A 45 -15.94 10.21 -5.12
N ARG A 46 -16.96 10.01 -5.95
CA ARG A 46 -16.82 9.39 -7.27
C ARG A 46 -15.89 10.19 -8.18
N ILE A 47 -16.01 11.51 -8.18
CA ILE A 47 -15.11 12.39 -8.93
C ILE A 47 -13.67 12.25 -8.42
N ALA A 48 -13.45 12.27 -7.11
CA ALA A 48 -12.11 12.17 -6.54
C ALA A 48 -11.43 10.83 -6.86
N LEU A 49 -12.17 9.71 -6.76
CA LEU A 49 -11.63 8.38 -7.11
C LEU A 49 -11.38 8.23 -8.62
N THR A 50 -12.30 8.74 -9.45
CA THR A 50 -12.12 8.75 -10.91
C THR A 50 -10.90 9.60 -11.28
N TYR A 51 -10.69 10.73 -10.61
CA TYR A 51 -9.53 11.58 -10.78
C TYR A 51 -8.22 10.84 -10.47
N LEU A 52 -8.16 10.11 -9.35
CA LEU A 52 -6.99 9.29 -9.01
C LEU A 52 -6.67 8.25 -10.09
N LEU A 53 -7.70 7.54 -10.57
CA LEU A 53 -7.53 6.53 -11.62
C LEU A 53 -6.99 7.12 -12.92
N GLN A 54 -7.59 8.23 -13.38
CA GLN A 54 -7.14 8.92 -14.58
C GLN A 54 -5.71 9.43 -14.45
N LYS A 55 -5.38 10.02 -13.29
CA LYS A 55 -4.04 10.52 -13.00
C LYS A 55 -3.00 9.38 -12.94
N GLY A 56 -3.37 8.25 -12.35
CA GLY A 56 -2.50 7.08 -12.23
C GLY A 56 -2.21 6.41 -13.57
N LEU A 57 -3.23 6.29 -14.44
CA LEU A 57 -3.08 5.67 -15.76
C LEU A 57 -2.40 6.58 -16.79
N LYS A 58 -2.42 7.91 -16.59
CA LYS A 58 -1.90 8.90 -17.56
C LYS A 58 -2.41 8.68 -18.99
N THR A 59 -3.64 8.18 -19.11
CA THR A 59 -4.25 7.83 -20.40
C THR A 59 -5.12 8.96 -20.94
N ASN A 60 -4.97 9.22 -22.24
CA ASN A 60 -5.85 10.12 -23.00
C ASN A 60 -7.00 9.37 -23.70
N SER A 61 -7.08 8.04 -23.52
CA SER A 61 -8.13 7.21 -24.11
C SER A 61 -9.50 7.53 -23.51
N LEU A 62 -10.45 7.93 -24.37
CA LEU A 62 -11.85 8.11 -23.98
C LEU A 62 -12.46 6.81 -23.46
N PHE A 63 -12.11 5.67 -24.04
CA PHE A 63 -12.61 4.35 -23.61
C PHE A 63 -12.10 3.98 -22.22
N ASP A 64 -10.84 4.29 -21.90
CA ASP A 64 -10.32 4.07 -20.54
C ASP A 64 -11.09 4.95 -19.55
N ARG A 65 -11.29 6.24 -19.86
CA ARG A 65 -12.05 7.14 -19.00
C ARG A 65 -13.49 6.67 -18.77
N LEU A 66 -14.18 6.22 -19.82
CA LEU A 66 -15.54 5.70 -19.74
C LEU A 66 -15.60 4.39 -18.92
N ALA A 67 -14.71 3.44 -19.19
CA ALA A 67 -14.64 2.18 -18.47
C ALA A 67 -14.37 2.39 -16.98
N LEU A 68 -13.43 3.27 -16.63
CA LEU A 68 -13.09 3.57 -15.24
C LEU A 68 -14.20 4.31 -14.51
N THR A 69 -14.82 5.30 -15.18
CA THR A 69 -15.97 6.02 -14.63
C THR A 69 -17.12 5.06 -14.36
N TYR A 70 -17.35 4.09 -15.25
CA TYR A 70 -18.34 3.04 -15.04
C TYR A 70 -18.02 2.16 -13.81
N VAL A 71 -16.77 1.71 -13.68
CA VAL A 71 -16.33 0.91 -12.52
C VAL A 71 -16.51 1.68 -11.20
N VAL A 72 -16.15 2.97 -11.17
CA VAL A 72 -16.25 3.80 -9.96
C VAL A 72 -17.71 4.16 -9.63
N ASN A 73 -18.56 4.42 -10.63
CA ASN A 73 -19.92 4.91 -10.40
C ASN A 73 -20.97 3.81 -10.19
N GLY A 74 -20.84 2.69 -10.90
CA GLY A 74 -21.82 1.60 -10.85
C GLY A 74 -21.40 0.43 -9.97
N GLY A 75 -20.08 0.19 -9.87
CA GLY A 75 -19.56 -1.08 -9.42
C GLY A 75 -19.95 -2.21 -10.36
N ILE A 76 -19.07 -3.19 -10.57
CA ILE A 76 -19.38 -4.30 -11.49
C ILE A 76 -20.19 -5.39 -10.75
N LYS A 77 -21.38 -5.05 -10.26
CA LYS A 77 -22.19 -5.94 -9.39
C LYS A 77 -23.22 -6.76 -10.16
N THR A 78 -23.62 -6.31 -11.35
CA THR A 78 -24.65 -6.96 -12.17
C THR A 78 -24.03 -7.78 -13.30
N ASN A 79 -24.68 -8.87 -13.69
CA ASN A 79 -24.30 -9.66 -14.88
C ASN A 79 -24.84 -9.00 -16.17
N SER A 80 -24.83 -7.66 -16.25
CA SER A 80 -25.32 -6.98 -17.44
C SER A 80 -24.33 -7.14 -18.61
N LEU A 81 -24.83 -6.98 -19.83
CA LEU A 81 -23.97 -7.01 -21.02
C LEU A 81 -22.89 -5.92 -20.97
N PHE A 82 -23.24 -4.73 -20.46
CA PHE A 82 -22.29 -3.64 -20.26
C PHE A 82 -21.22 -3.97 -19.22
N ASP A 83 -21.59 -4.59 -18.11
CA ASP A 83 -20.64 -5.06 -17.09
C ASP A 83 -19.64 -6.06 -17.68
N ARG A 84 -20.12 -7.01 -18.50
CA ARG A 84 -19.26 -8.00 -19.18
C ARG A 84 -18.31 -7.34 -20.18
N LEU A 85 -18.78 -6.37 -20.95
CA LEU A 85 -17.96 -5.62 -21.91
C LEU A 85 -16.87 -4.81 -21.21
N VAL A 86 -17.22 -4.11 -20.12
CA VAL A 86 -16.25 -3.33 -19.35
C VAL A 86 -15.23 -4.24 -18.67
N ARG A 87 -15.65 -5.38 -18.09
CA ARG A 87 -14.70 -6.38 -17.55
C ARG A 87 -13.77 -6.90 -18.65
N ALA A 88 -14.31 -7.32 -19.79
CA ALA A 88 -13.50 -7.84 -20.90
C ALA A 88 -12.51 -6.78 -21.41
N TYR A 89 -12.93 -5.52 -21.51
CA TYR A 89 -12.07 -4.40 -21.87
C TYR A 89 -10.92 -4.22 -20.87
N LEU A 90 -11.23 -4.18 -19.58
CA LEU A 90 -10.26 -4.00 -18.51
C LEU A 90 -9.27 -5.16 -18.44
N VAL A 91 -9.73 -6.41 -18.54
CA VAL A 91 -8.87 -7.59 -18.60
C VAL A 91 -7.95 -7.53 -19.81
N ARG A 92 -8.46 -7.19 -21.00
CA ARG A 92 -7.63 -7.04 -22.21
C ARG A 92 -6.60 -5.93 -22.08
N ARG A 93 -6.88 -4.89 -21.29
CA ARG A 93 -5.95 -3.81 -20.96
C ARG A 93 -4.98 -4.16 -19.83
N GLY A 94 -5.11 -5.31 -19.17
CA GLY A 94 -4.31 -5.67 -17.99
C GLY A 94 -4.69 -4.88 -16.73
N LEU A 95 -5.90 -4.32 -16.70
CA LEU A 95 -6.42 -3.45 -15.64
C LEU A 95 -7.42 -4.19 -14.74
N GLU A 96 -6.96 -5.29 -14.15
CA GLU A 96 -7.74 -6.02 -13.14
C GLU A 96 -7.98 -5.15 -11.89
N THR A 97 -9.00 -5.50 -11.09
CA THR A 97 -9.44 -4.71 -9.93
C THR A 97 -8.30 -4.38 -8.95
N ASN A 98 -7.42 -5.34 -8.66
CA ASN A 98 -6.27 -5.12 -7.78
C ASN A 98 -5.24 -4.17 -8.40
N SER A 99 -5.06 -4.24 -9.72
CA SER A 99 -4.20 -3.32 -10.47
C SER A 99 -4.75 -1.89 -10.43
N LEU A 100 -6.08 -1.72 -10.61
CA LEU A 100 -6.74 -0.42 -10.51
C LEU A 100 -6.59 0.21 -9.13
N PHE A 101 -6.74 -0.58 -8.08
CA PHE A 101 -6.54 -0.10 -6.71
C PHE A 101 -5.09 0.35 -6.46
N ASP A 102 -4.11 -0.45 -6.90
CA ASP A 102 -2.70 -0.08 -6.76
C ASP A 102 -2.34 1.15 -7.59
N ILE A 103 -2.96 1.34 -8.76
CA ILE A 103 -2.83 2.55 -9.58
C ILE A 103 -3.36 3.77 -8.82
N MET A 104 -4.55 3.68 -8.20
CA MET A 104 -5.09 4.76 -7.36
C MET A 104 -4.16 5.06 -6.18
N ALA A 105 -3.66 4.03 -5.49
CA ALA A 105 -2.75 4.20 -4.37
C ALA A 105 -1.44 4.90 -4.77
N ARG A 106 -0.88 4.56 -5.94
CA ARG A 106 0.30 5.27 -6.47
C ARG A 106 -0.04 6.73 -6.79
N ALA A 107 -1.16 6.99 -7.45
CA ALA A 107 -1.60 8.35 -7.76
C ALA A 107 -1.78 9.17 -6.47
N PHE A 108 -2.43 8.60 -5.46
CA PHE A 108 -2.66 9.24 -4.18
C PHE A 108 -1.35 9.51 -3.43
N MET A 109 -0.44 8.53 -3.37
CA MET A 109 0.91 8.72 -2.84
C MET A 109 1.63 9.89 -3.51
N HIS A 110 1.53 10.00 -4.84
CA HIS A 110 2.14 11.11 -5.57
C HIS A 110 1.51 12.47 -5.20
N LEU A 111 0.19 12.54 -4.99
CA LEU A 111 -0.46 13.75 -4.47
C LEU A 111 0.06 14.11 -3.08
N LEU A 112 0.12 13.14 -2.16
CA LEU A 112 0.60 13.33 -0.79
C LEU A 112 2.05 13.84 -0.77
N LYS A 113 2.94 13.23 -1.57
CA LYS A 113 4.34 13.67 -1.68
C LYS A 113 4.49 15.09 -2.25
N ARG A 114 3.58 15.51 -3.13
CA ARG A 114 3.62 16.82 -3.80
C ARG A 114 2.81 17.90 -3.10
N ARG A 115 2.31 17.66 -1.89
CA ARG A 115 1.44 18.55 -1.10
C ARG A 115 1.88 20.03 -1.06
N ARG A 116 3.18 20.33 -1.20
CA ARG A 116 3.74 21.70 -1.19
C ARG A 116 4.19 22.24 -2.56
N GLN A 117 4.11 21.44 -3.64
CA GLN A 117 4.65 21.76 -4.96
C GLN A 117 3.61 21.72 -6.09
N THR A 118 2.35 21.32 -5.83
CA THR A 118 1.30 21.27 -6.85
C THR A 118 0.64 22.63 -7.07
N GLU A 119 0.95 23.27 -8.19
CA GLU A 119 0.25 24.47 -8.72
C GLU A 119 -1.11 24.13 -9.35
N ASN A 120 -1.40 22.84 -9.57
CA ASN A 120 -2.64 22.40 -10.21
C ASN A 120 -3.81 22.44 -9.22
N PHE A 121 -4.80 23.30 -9.50
CA PHE A 121 -6.02 23.45 -8.72
C PHE A 121 -6.79 22.13 -8.49
N PHE A 122 -6.91 21.29 -9.53
CA PHE A 122 -7.60 20.00 -9.40
C PHE A 122 -6.84 19.02 -8.51
N ASP A 123 -5.51 19.09 -8.48
CA ASP A 123 -4.69 18.31 -7.57
C ASP A 123 -4.91 18.72 -6.11
N GLN A 124 -4.96 20.02 -5.85
CA GLN A 124 -5.21 20.54 -4.52
C GLN A 124 -6.60 20.16 -4.03
N MET A 125 -7.62 20.31 -4.88
CA MET A 125 -8.99 19.91 -4.55
C MET A 125 -9.10 18.42 -4.25
N ALA A 126 -8.57 17.57 -5.13
CA ALA A 126 -8.59 16.12 -4.94
C ALA A 126 -7.84 15.73 -3.66
N LEU A 127 -6.67 16.32 -3.42
CA LEU A 127 -5.87 16.06 -2.22
C LEU A 127 -6.60 16.49 -0.95
N MET A 128 -7.14 17.71 -0.89
CA MET A 128 -7.90 18.20 0.28
C MET A 128 -9.10 17.30 0.58
N TYR A 129 -9.86 16.94 -0.45
CA TYR A 129 -11.01 16.05 -0.28
C TYR A 129 -10.58 14.66 0.21
N LEU A 130 -9.61 14.04 -0.46
CA LEU A 130 -9.19 12.66 -0.15
C LEU A 130 -8.52 12.56 1.21
N VAL A 131 -7.67 13.51 1.60
CA VAL A 131 -7.05 13.51 2.94
C VAL A 131 -8.14 13.57 4.00
N ARG A 132 -9.05 14.55 3.92
CA ARG A 132 -10.13 14.69 4.89
C ARG A 132 -10.98 13.41 4.99
N ARG A 133 -11.35 12.80 3.86
CA ARG A 133 -12.18 11.59 3.87
C ARG A 133 -11.43 10.35 4.31
N CYS A 134 -10.13 10.25 4.02
CA CYS A 134 -9.27 9.21 4.56
C CYS A 134 -9.16 9.34 6.07
N ASP A 135 -8.98 10.55 6.61
CA ASP A 135 -8.89 10.77 8.06
C ASP A 135 -10.18 10.37 8.78
N GLU A 136 -11.33 10.79 8.25
CA GLU A 136 -12.66 10.38 8.75
C GLU A 136 -12.82 8.84 8.73
N ALA A 137 -12.39 8.20 7.64
CA ALA A 137 -12.50 6.76 7.48
C ALA A 137 -11.51 5.98 8.36
N VAL A 138 -10.30 6.50 8.57
CA VAL A 138 -9.29 5.94 9.48
C VAL A 138 -9.80 6.02 10.91
N HIS A 139 -10.30 7.18 11.34
CA HIS A 139 -10.89 7.34 12.67
C HIS A 139 -12.01 6.32 12.90
N LYS A 140 -12.89 6.14 11.91
CA LYS A 140 -13.98 5.15 11.99
C LYS A 140 -13.49 3.70 11.98
N CYS A 141 -12.50 3.38 11.14
CA CYS A 141 -11.87 2.06 11.09
C CYS A 141 -11.34 1.68 12.49
N MET A 142 -10.60 2.62 13.09
CA MET A 142 -9.97 2.46 14.40
C MET A 142 -11.00 2.40 15.53
N SER A 143 -12.14 3.09 15.42
CA SER A 143 -13.20 3.00 16.42
C SER A 143 -14.02 1.71 16.36
N VAL A 144 -14.27 1.16 15.16
CA VAL A 144 -15.18 0.01 14.99
C VAL A 144 -14.46 -1.33 15.19
N ARG A 145 -13.25 -1.46 14.63
CA ARG A 145 -12.49 -2.72 14.67
C ARG A 145 -11.31 -2.66 15.64
N GLY A 146 -11.08 -1.52 16.27
CA GLY A 146 -9.84 -1.27 16.97
C GLY A 146 -8.66 -1.27 15.99
N PHE A 147 -7.51 -1.69 16.50
CA PHE A 147 -6.24 -1.71 15.76
C PHE A 147 -6.05 -2.96 14.90
N SER A 148 -6.91 -3.98 15.01
CA SER A 148 -6.69 -5.30 14.41
C SER A 148 -6.69 -5.27 12.89
N ASP A 149 -7.69 -4.65 12.26
CA ASP A 149 -7.80 -4.64 10.79
C ASP A 149 -6.61 -3.93 10.13
N VAL A 150 -6.06 -2.91 10.81
CA VAL A 150 -4.87 -2.17 10.37
C VAL A 150 -3.63 -3.03 10.54
N ALA A 151 -3.47 -3.66 11.71
CA ALA A 151 -2.34 -4.55 12.01
C ALA A 151 -2.31 -5.76 11.07
N ASP A 152 -3.43 -6.46 10.90
CA ASP A 152 -3.56 -7.64 10.03
C ASP A 152 -3.20 -7.30 8.58
N PHE A 153 -3.70 -6.18 8.08
CA PHE A 153 -3.38 -5.74 6.72
C PHE A 153 -1.89 -5.38 6.59
N ALA A 154 -1.34 -4.68 7.59
CA ALA A 154 0.05 -4.29 7.61
C ALA A 154 0.97 -5.51 7.62
N GLU A 155 0.69 -6.49 8.47
CA GLU A 155 1.43 -7.74 8.57
C GLU A 155 1.46 -8.47 7.23
N VAL A 156 0.30 -8.63 6.59
CA VAL A 156 0.20 -9.26 5.25
C VAL A 156 1.03 -8.52 4.20
N GLU A 157 1.04 -7.19 4.23
CA GLU A 157 1.86 -6.39 3.32
C GLU A 157 3.36 -6.47 3.62
N GLY A 158 3.73 -6.62 4.88
CA GLY A 158 5.09 -6.94 5.33
C GLY A 158 5.57 -8.30 4.83
N ARG A 159 4.74 -9.34 4.95
CA ARG A 159 5.04 -10.68 4.41
C ARG A 159 5.24 -10.63 2.89
N LYS A 160 4.35 -9.95 2.17
CA LYS A 160 4.48 -9.74 0.71
C LYS A 160 5.73 -8.96 0.32
N LEU A 161 6.23 -8.04 1.16
CA LEU A 161 7.50 -7.36 0.91
C LEU A 161 8.63 -8.40 0.80
N ILE A 162 8.67 -9.35 1.71
CA ILE A 162 9.67 -10.41 1.72
C ILE A 162 9.50 -11.32 0.51
N ASP A 163 8.29 -11.83 0.25
CA ASP A 163 8.02 -12.73 -0.87
C ASP A 163 8.42 -12.10 -2.22
N ARG A 164 8.08 -10.82 -2.44
CA ARG A 164 8.42 -10.09 -3.67
C ARG A 164 9.93 -9.87 -3.84
N ASN A 165 10.71 -10.00 -2.79
CA ASN A 165 12.16 -9.78 -2.81
C ASN A 165 12.94 -11.05 -2.45
N LEU A 166 12.29 -12.21 -2.47
CA LEU A 166 12.86 -13.48 -2.00
C LEU A 166 14.12 -13.85 -2.79
N GLU A 167 14.10 -13.69 -4.11
CA GLU A 167 15.24 -13.95 -4.98
C GLU A 167 16.46 -13.09 -4.60
N ARG A 168 16.23 -11.81 -4.29
CA ARG A 168 17.29 -10.88 -3.91
C ARG A 168 17.89 -11.22 -2.54
N ILE A 169 17.05 -11.54 -1.55
CA ILE A 169 17.49 -11.78 -0.18
C ILE A 169 18.04 -13.19 0.02
N SER A 170 17.61 -14.18 -0.77
CA SER A 170 18.09 -15.56 -0.68
C SER A 170 19.32 -15.83 -1.56
N LYS A 171 19.87 -14.81 -2.22
CA LYS A 171 21.01 -14.97 -3.13
C LYS A 171 22.27 -15.52 -2.43
N THR A 172 22.52 -15.12 -1.18
CA THR A 172 23.61 -15.63 -0.36
C THR A 172 23.16 -15.74 1.10
N PRO A 173 23.81 -16.61 1.92
CA PRO A 173 23.53 -16.66 3.35
C PRO A 173 23.71 -15.29 4.03
N LEU A 174 24.74 -14.54 3.62
CA LEU A 174 25.02 -13.19 4.11
C LEU A 174 23.88 -12.20 3.79
N ALA A 175 23.34 -12.24 2.57
CA ALA A 175 22.22 -11.40 2.16
C ALA A 175 20.96 -11.72 2.99
N PHE A 176 20.71 -13.00 3.27
CA PHE A 176 19.55 -13.43 4.05
C PHE A 176 19.67 -12.99 5.52
N GLN A 177 20.83 -13.21 6.15
CA GLN A 177 21.11 -12.73 7.51
C GLN A 177 21.04 -11.20 7.61
N THR A 178 21.55 -10.49 6.59
CA THR A 178 21.47 -9.03 6.52
C THR A 178 20.01 -8.55 6.42
N ALA A 179 19.15 -9.28 5.70
CA ALA A 179 17.72 -8.97 5.64
C ALA A 179 17.06 -9.13 7.02
N ILE A 180 17.32 -10.24 7.73
CA ILE A 180 16.82 -10.46 9.09
C ILE A 180 17.27 -9.33 10.02
N PHE A 181 18.56 -8.99 9.98
CA PHE A 181 19.12 -7.92 10.81
C PHE A 181 18.47 -6.57 10.53
N ALA A 182 18.45 -6.14 9.25
CA ALA A 182 17.90 -4.84 8.87
C ALA A 182 16.40 -4.71 9.18
N VAL A 183 15.62 -5.77 8.93
CA VAL A 183 14.19 -5.80 9.26
C VAL A 183 13.97 -5.79 10.77
N SER A 184 14.79 -6.52 11.54
CA SER A 184 14.72 -6.48 13.01
C SER A 184 15.00 -5.07 13.55
N CYS A 185 16.01 -4.38 13.02
CA CYS A 185 16.29 -2.99 13.39
C CYS A 185 15.09 -2.08 13.08
N ARG A 186 14.45 -2.24 11.92
CA ARG A 186 13.24 -1.47 11.56
C ARG A 186 12.05 -1.78 12.47
N SER A 187 11.84 -3.05 12.86
CA SER A 187 10.80 -3.41 13.82
C SER A 187 11.03 -2.77 15.19
N VAL A 188 12.28 -2.75 15.66
CA VAL A 188 12.66 -2.11 16.93
C VAL A 188 12.50 -0.59 16.86
N GLU A 189 12.91 0.03 15.76
CA GLU A 189 12.72 1.46 15.50
C GLU A 189 11.22 1.82 15.52
N ALA A 190 10.39 1.07 14.80
CA ALA A 190 8.94 1.26 14.78
C ALA A 190 8.29 1.09 16.16
N PHE A 191 8.80 0.18 17.00
CA PHE A 191 8.30 -0.04 18.35
C PHE A 191 8.65 1.10 19.31
N HIS A 192 9.82 1.70 19.15
CA HIS A 192 10.31 2.79 20.01
C HIS A 192 10.01 4.18 19.48
N GLU A 193 9.41 4.30 18.29
CA GLU A 193 9.03 5.59 17.74
C GLU A 193 7.90 6.19 18.60
N GLU A 194 8.19 7.33 19.24
CA GLU A 194 7.19 8.16 19.92
C GLU A 194 6.32 8.86 18.86
N ASN A 195 5.53 8.08 18.12
CA ASN A 195 4.61 8.63 17.13
C ASN A 195 3.28 8.99 17.82
N THR A 196 2.91 10.27 17.77
CA THR A 196 1.62 10.75 18.27
C THR A 196 0.43 10.26 17.43
N GLU A 197 0.68 9.79 16.21
CA GLU A 197 -0.33 9.25 15.31
C GLU A 197 -0.44 7.73 15.45
N VAL A 198 -1.38 7.29 16.30
CA VAL A 198 -1.60 5.87 16.64
C VAL A 198 -1.83 4.99 15.40
N PHE A 199 -2.46 5.52 14.35
CA PHE A 199 -2.68 4.80 13.10
C PHE A 199 -1.38 4.45 12.38
N GLU A 200 -0.47 5.42 12.24
CA GLU A 200 0.81 5.20 11.56
C GLU A 200 1.69 4.24 12.35
N TYR A 201 1.74 4.42 13.67
CA TYR A 201 2.47 3.54 14.59
C TYR A 201 2.05 2.08 14.44
N VAL A 202 0.74 1.78 14.57
CA VAL A 202 0.23 0.40 14.47
C VAL A 202 0.50 -0.20 13.09
N ALA A 203 0.30 0.59 12.04
CA ALA A 203 0.51 0.12 10.68
C ALA A 203 1.99 -0.14 10.37
N GLU A 204 2.91 0.73 10.81
CA GLU A 204 4.34 0.52 10.60
C GLU A 204 4.87 -0.66 11.42
N LEU A 205 4.48 -0.76 12.69
CA LEU A 205 4.88 -1.87 13.55
C LEU A 205 4.38 -3.21 12.98
N GLY A 206 3.11 -3.30 12.57
CA GLY A 206 2.56 -4.48 11.94
C GLY A 206 3.28 -4.85 10.64
N TYR A 207 3.62 -3.86 9.82
CA TYR A 207 4.34 -4.07 8.56
C TYR A 207 5.72 -4.69 8.77
N TRP A 208 6.52 -4.14 9.67
CA TRP A 208 7.86 -4.67 9.94
C TRP A 208 7.82 -5.99 10.70
N THR A 209 6.85 -6.17 11.59
CA THR A 209 6.64 -7.46 12.31
C THR A 209 6.30 -8.58 11.33
N GLY A 210 5.33 -8.38 10.43
CA GLY A 210 4.99 -9.37 9.42
C GLY A 210 6.14 -9.69 8.47
N ALA A 211 6.95 -8.69 8.11
CA ALA A 211 8.18 -8.92 7.34
C ALA A 211 9.18 -9.80 8.12
N LEU A 212 9.40 -9.53 9.41
CA LEU A 212 10.32 -10.29 10.24
C LEU A 212 9.84 -11.74 10.43
N GLU A 213 8.56 -11.94 10.66
CA GLU A 213 7.96 -13.27 10.81
C GLU A 213 8.11 -14.10 9.53
N ARG A 214 7.90 -13.50 8.35
CA ARG A 214 8.10 -14.22 7.09
C ARG A 214 9.55 -14.65 6.89
N LEU A 215 10.52 -13.80 7.25
CA LEU A 215 11.93 -14.16 7.20
C LEU A 215 12.26 -15.32 8.14
N ARG A 216 11.75 -15.30 9.38
CA ARG A 216 11.94 -16.38 10.35
C ARG A 216 11.29 -17.69 9.90
N GLN A 217 10.13 -17.61 9.25
CA GLN A 217 9.46 -18.78 8.67
C GLN A 217 10.34 -19.42 7.59
N LEU A 218 10.87 -18.61 6.66
CA LEU A 218 11.77 -19.08 5.61
C LEU A 218 13.08 -19.67 6.14
N ASP A 219 13.61 -19.12 7.24
CA ASP A 219 14.80 -19.64 7.90
C ASP A 219 14.56 -21.05 8.48
N LYS A 220 13.41 -21.25 9.13
CA LYS A 220 13.00 -22.57 9.62
C LYS A 220 12.82 -23.56 8.46
N GLU A 221 12.12 -23.16 7.40
CA GLU A 221 11.89 -24.00 6.21
C GLU A 221 13.23 -24.48 5.60
N LYS A 222 14.23 -23.60 5.48
CA LYS A 222 15.57 -23.97 4.98
C LYS A 222 16.31 -24.98 5.87
N ASN A 223 16.16 -24.86 7.18
CA ASN A 223 16.82 -25.77 8.12
C ASN A 223 16.20 -27.17 8.11
N PHE A 224 14.90 -27.30 7.78
CA PHE A 224 14.24 -28.60 7.63
C PHE A 224 14.53 -29.31 6.30
N GLU A 225 14.93 -28.59 5.25
CA GLU A 225 15.31 -29.18 3.96
C GLU A 225 16.77 -29.70 3.93
N ALA A 226 17.56 -29.35 4.95
CA ALA A 226 18.97 -29.72 5.07
C ALA A 226 19.21 -30.97 5.96
N ASP A 227 18.17 -31.46 6.64
CA ASP A 227 18.15 -32.69 7.46
C ASP A 227 17.58 -33.89 6.66
#